data_AF-A0A959FVN6-F1
#
_entry.id   AF-A0A959FVN6-F1
#
_cell.length_a   1.000
_cell.length_b   1.000
_cell.length_c   1.000
_cell.angle_alpha   90.00
_cell.angle_beta   90.00
_cell.angle_gamma   90.00
#
_symmetry.space_group_name_H-M   'P 1'
#
loop_
_entity.id
_entity.type
_entity.pdbx_description
1 polymer ?
#
loop_
_entity_poly.entity_id
_entity_poly.type
_entity_poly.pdbx_seq_one_letter_code
_entity_poly.pdbx_strand_id
1 'polypeptide(L)' 'MSYTAEQRFEQIDYSETPLAQGEYEYCTFKACNFAETDLSEIRFLECEFLDCNFSNAHLTKTAF' A
#
# COMPACT_ATOMS: atom_id res chain seq x y z
N MET A 1 -4.70 -13.98 7.52
CA MET A 1 -4.24 -13.09 6.42
C MET A 1 -5.42 -12.21 6.08
N SER A 2 -5.24 -10.91 6.14
CA SER A 2 -6.29 -9.94 5.79
C SER A 2 -6.39 -9.83 4.28
N TYR A 3 -7.60 -9.80 3.73
CA TYR A 3 -7.88 -9.62 2.31
C TYR A 3 -8.75 -8.37 2.14
N THR A 4 -8.33 -7.46 1.27
CA THR A 4 -9.02 -6.21 0.98
C THR A 4 -9.14 -6.04 -0.53
N ALA A 5 -10.34 -5.76 -1.03
CA ALA A 5 -10.55 -5.61 -2.47
C ALA A 5 -11.49 -4.45 -2.82
N GLU A 6 -11.31 -3.89 -4.02
CA GLU A 6 -12.17 -2.84 -4.61
C GLU A 6 -12.30 -1.59 -3.71
N GLN A 7 -11.25 -1.27 -2.96
CA GLN A 7 -11.22 -0.11 -2.07
C GLN A 7 -10.40 1.05 -2.62
N ARG A 8 -10.77 2.25 -2.20
CA ARG A 8 -10.08 3.49 -2.58
C ARG A 8 -9.60 4.21 -1.33
N PHE A 9 -8.28 4.40 -1.27
CA PHE A 9 -7.59 5.07 -0.17
C PHE A 9 -7.05 6.40 -0.69
N GLU A 10 -7.46 7.51 -0.10
CA GLU A 10 -7.08 8.85 -0.57
C GLU A 10 -6.51 9.71 0.57
N GLN A 11 -5.37 10.36 0.33
CA GLN A 11 -4.77 11.33 1.26
C GLN A 11 -4.48 10.77 2.66
N ILE A 12 -4.10 9.49 2.74
CA ILE A 12 -3.78 8.79 3.99
C ILE A 12 -2.27 8.79 4.22
N ASP A 13 -1.86 9.10 5.45
CA ASP A 13 -0.47 8.97 5.89
C ASP A 13 -0.20 7.60 6.55
N TYR A 14 0.35 6.68 5.76
CA TYR A 14 0.73 5.35 6.23
C TYR A 14 2.09 5.34 6.96
N SER A 15 2.84 6.45 6.99
CA SER A 15 4.06 6.56 7.81
C SER A 15 3.74 6.59 9.30
N GLU A 16 2.58 7.14 9.69
CA GLU A 16 2.09 7.11 11.07
C GLU A 16 1.20 5.89 11.34
N THR A 17 0.46 5.42 10.33
CA THR A 17 -0.47 4.30 10.45
C THR A 17 -0.19 3.25 9.37
N PRO A 18 0.76 2.33 9.59
CA PRO A 18 1.19 1.39 8.56
C PRO A 18 0.05 0.55 7.99
N LEU A 19 0.16 0.25 6.70
CA LEU A 19 -0.79 -0.61 6.01
C LEU A 19 -0.77 -2.01 6.64
N ALA A 20 -1.95 -2.62 6.81
CA ALA A 20 -2.03 -3.95 7.39
C ALA A 20 -1.42 -5.01 6.46
N GLN A 21 -0.65 -5.94 7.01
CA GLN A 21 -0.10 -7.03 6.20
C GLN A 21 -1.22 -7.92 5.65
N GLY A 22 -1.21 -8.15 4.33
CA GLY A 22 -2.28 -8.87 3.67
C GLY A 22 -2.22 -8.79 2.15
N GLU A 23 -3.36 -9.11 1.54
CA GLU A 23 -3.58 -9.02 0.10
C GLU A 23 -4.54 -7.89 -0.22
N TYR A 24 -4.16 -7.07 -1.19
CA TYR A 24 -4.92 -5.95 -1.71
C TYR A 24 -5.20 -6.21 -3.20
N GLU A 25 -6.48 -6.24 -3.60
CA GLU A 25 -6.89 -6.55 -4.98
C GLU A 25 -7.77 -5.44 -5.56
N TYR A 26 -7.54 -4.99 -6.79
CA TYR A 26 -8.33 -3.91 -7.42
C TYR A 26 -8.47 -2.63 -6.57
N CYS A 27 -7.47 -2.34 -5.72
CA CYS A 27 -7.49 -1.18 -4.84
C CYS A 27 -6.79 0.01 -5.49
N THR A 28 -7.31 1.22 -5.27
CA THR A 28 -6.65 2.46 -5.69
C THR A 28 -6.15 3.22 -4.48
N PHE A 29 -4.85 3.48 -4.43
CA PHE A 29 -4.21 4.38 -3.46
C PHE A 29 -3.88 5.68 -4.16
N LYS A 30 -4.40 6.81 -3.68
CA LYS A 30 -4.20 8.12 -4.29
C LYS A 30 -3.72 9.17 -3.30
N ALA A 31 -2.65 9.87 -3.63
CA ALA A 31 -2.03 10.89 -2.78
C ALA A 31 -1.72 10.38 -1.35
N CYS A 32 -1.39 9.09 -1.23
CA CYS A 32 -1.05 8.46 0.05
C CYS A 32 0.46 8.58 0.33
N ASN A 33 0.82 8.70 1.60
CA ASN A 33 2.21 8.72 2.03
C ASN A 33 2.60 7.35 2.60
N PHE A 34 3.49 6.64 1.90
CA PHE A 34 4.12 5.38 2.32
C PHE A 34 5.61 5.58 2.66
N ALA A 35 6.06 6.82 2.87
CA ALA A 35 7.46 7.08 3.16
C ALA A 35 7.91 6.37 4.44
N GLU A 36 9.10 5.76 4.39
CA GLU A 36 9.72 5.03 5.51
C GLU A 36 8.86 3.87 6.08
N THR A 37 7.85 3.41 5.32
CA THR A 37 6.99 2.30 5.72
C THR A 37 7.55 0.94 5.32
N ASP A 38 7.19 -0.08 6.09
CA ASP A 38 7.44 -1.47 5.71
C ASP A 38 6.21 -2.06 5.00
N LEU A 39 6.35 -2.24 3.68
CA LEU A 39 5.37 -2.88 2.80
C LEU A 39 5.80 -4.30 2.42
N SER A 40 6.77 -4.86 3.14
CA SER A 40 7.27 -6.20 2.91
C SER A 40 6.18 -7.25 3.13
N GLU A 41 6.20 -8.29 2.30
CA GLU A 41 5.24 -9.41 2.35
C GLU A 41 3.75 -9.02 2.14
N ILE A 42 3.46 -7.77 1.76
CA ILE A 42 2.16 -7.36 1.25
C ILE A 42 2.06 -7.78 -0.22
N ARG A 43 0.88 -8.22 -0.64
CA ARG A 43 0.59 -8.52 -2.05
C ARG A 43 -0.39 -7.49 -2.59
N PHE A 44 0.02 -6.83 -3.66
CA PHE A 44 -0.85 -5.94 -4.43
C PHE A 44 -1.17 -6.63 -5.75
N LEU A 45 -2.44 -6.87 -6.02
CA LEU A 45 -2.94 -7.47 -7.26
C LEU A 45 -3.84 -6.44 -7.95
N GLU A 46 -3.55 -6.10 -9.20
CA GLU A 46 -4.37 -5.15 -9.99
C GLU A 46 -4.64 -3.82 -9.23
N CYS A 47 -3.68 -3.39 -8.39
CA CYS A 47 -3.81 -2.16 -7.60
C CYS A 47 -3.18 -0.96 -8.34
N GLU A 48 -3.79 0.20 -8.18
CA GLU A 48 -3.30 1.46 -8.74
C GLU A 48 -2.74 2.36 -7.65
N PHE A 49 -1.55 2.92 -7.87
CA PHE A 49 -0.95 3.91 -6.99
C PHE A 49 -0.76 5.22 -7.75
N LEU A 50 -1.48 6.27 -7.35
CA LEU A 50 -1.56 7.56 -8.04
C LEU A 50 -1.07 8.67 -7.11
N ASP A 51 -0.04 9.42 -7.51
CA ASP A 51 0.52 10.51 -6.69
C ASP A 51 0.97 10.11 -5.27
N CYS A 52 1.32 8.83 -5.06
CA CYS A 52 1.75 8.32 -3.76
C CYS A 52 3.25 8.54 -3.52
N ASN A 53 3.62 8.78 -2.26
CA ASN A 53 5.02 8.90 -1.84
C ASN A 53 5.53 7.55 -1.30
N PHE A 54 6.55 6.96 -1.93
CA PHE A 54 7.20 5.72 -1.49
C PHE A 54 8.65 5.92 -1.05
N SER A 55 9.05 7.15 -0.73
CA SER A 55 10.43 7.48 -0.37
C SER A 55 10.91 6.61 0.81
N ASN A 56 11.99 5.84 0.61
CA ASN A 56 12.53 4.90 1.60
C ASN A 56 11.55 3.81 2.07
N ALA A 57 10.50 3.49 1.31
CA ALA A 57 9.64 2.37 1.63
C ALA A 57 10.38 1.02 1.46
N HIS A 58 10.17 0.09 2.38
CA HIS A 58 10.73 -1.26 2.29
C HIS A 58 9.74 -2.17 1.55
N LEU A 59 10.18 -2.74 0.41
CA LEU A 59 9.33 -3.55 -0.48
C LEU A 59 9.85 -4.99 -0.60
N THR A 60 10.37 -5.54 0.49
CA THR A 60 11.04 -6.84 0.44
C THR A 60 10.00 -7.95 0.29
N LYS A 61 10.17 -8.84 -0.70
CA LYS A 61 9.20 -9.91 -1.03
C LYS A 61 7.78 -9.41 -1.33
N THR A 62 7.64 -8.16 -1.74
CA THR A 62 6.36 -7.60 -2.22
C THR A 62 6.13 -8.06 -3.66
N ALA A 63 4.90 -8.42 -3.99
CA ALA A 63 4.48 -8.73 -5.36
C ALA A 63 3.59 -7.59 -5.90
N PHE A 64 3.83 -7.22 -7.15
CA PHE A 64 3.10 -6.21 -7.91
C PHE A 64 2.54 -6.84 -9.18
#